data_AF-A0A7C8MZ03-F1
#
_entry.id   AF-A0A7C8MZ03-F1
#
_cell.length_a   1.000
_cell.length_b   1.000
_cell.length_c   1.000
_cell.angle_alpha   90.00
_cell.angle_beta   90.00
_cell.angle_gamma   90.00
#
_symmetry.space_group_name_H-M   'P 1'
#
loop_
_entity.id
_entity.type
_entity.pdbx_description
1 polymer ?
#
loop_
_entity_poly.entity_id
_entity_poly.type
_entity_poly.pdbx_seq_one_letter_code
_entity_poly.pdbx_strand_id
1 'polypeptide(L)'
;MPQDMPPVGGYAPVQYKRNLPASGFRPGTWLVAMGVVMTYGFYKLGQGIKEQNELAREKMWSRIHLIPLLQAEEDRDLVRRHLADQAREKELLVASRMASKVEPVLETALETDGSIKTTIV
;
A
#
# COMPACT_ATOMS: atom_id res chain seq x y z
N MET A 1 35.22 81.98 -31.76
CA MET A 1 35.87 80.73 -31.32
C MET A 1 36.16 79.91 -32.55
N PRO A 2 37.34 79.28 -32.68
CA PRO A 2 37.65 78.42 -33.83
C PRO A 2 36.69 77.23 -33.85
N GLN A 3 36.17 76.93 -35.04
CA GLN A 3 35.13 75.94 -35.26
C GLN A 3 35.75 74.57 -35.51
N ASP A 4 35.35 73.56 -34.74
CA ASP A 4 35.86 72.20 -34.91
C ASP A 4 35.36 71.59 -36.21
N MET A 5 36.31 71.28 -37.08
CA MET A 5 36.08 70.64 -38.37
C MET A 5 36.40 69.14 -38.30
N PRO A 6 35.73 68.30 -39.11
CA PRO A 6 36.02 66.88 -39.13
C PRO A 6 37.48 66.61 -39.57
N PRO A 7 38.08 65.52 -39.09
CA PRO A 7 39.45 65.17 -39.45
C PRO A 7 39.58 64.98 -40.97
N VAL A 8 40.70 65.44 -41.55
CA VAL A 8 40.95 65.47 -43.00
C VAL A 8 40.88 64.09 -43.66
N GLY A 9 41.04 63.01 -42.87
CA GLY A 9 40.92 61.61 -43.30
C GLY A 9 39.59 60.93 -42.96
N GLY A 10 38.61 61.65 -42.42
CA GLY A 10 37.31 61.10 -42.02
C GLY A 10 37.35 60.25 -40.75
N TYR A 11 36.18 59.73 -40.35
CA TYR A 11 36.04 58.82 -39.20
C TYR A 11 36.12 57.36 -39.63
N ALA A 12 36.65 56.50 -38.75
CA ALA A 12 36.62 55.06 -38.94
C ALA A 12 35.16 54.56 -39.08
N PRO A 13 34.91 53.54 -39.93
CA PRO A 13 33.57 53.02 -40.12
C PRO A 13 33.07 52.35 -38.84
N VAL A 14 31.98 52.88 -38.29
CA VAL A 14 31.31 52.32 -37.11
C VAL A 14 30.38 51.19 -37.55
N GLN A 15 30.48 50.03 -36.90
CA GLN A 15 29.61 48.89 -37.18
C GLN A 15 28.21 49.15 -36.58
N TYR A 16 27.30 49.66 -37.42
CA TYR A 16 25.91 49.94 -37.05
C TYR A 16 24.99 48.71 -37.11
N LYS A 17 25.48 47.60 -37.67
CA LYS A 17 24.70 46.35 -37.84
C LYS A 17 24.87 45.44 -36.63
N ARG A 18 23.79 44.74 -36.28
CA ARG A 18 23.78 43.73 -35.21
C ARG A 18 24.69 42.56 -35.59
N ASN A 19 25.70 42.29 -34.75
CA ASN A 19 26.59 41.14 -34.87
C ASN A 19 26.15 40.00 -33.94
N LEU A 20 25.02 39.34 -34.26
CA LEU A 20 24.58 38.16 -33.52
C LEU A 20 24.81 36.91 -34.39
N PRO A 21 25.85 36.11 -34.10
CA PRO A 21 26.03 34.82 -34.76
C PRO A 21 24.94 33.85 -34.29
N ALA A 22 24.24 33.21 -35.22
CA ALA A 22 23.36 32.09 -34.92
C ALA A 22 24.22 30.85 -34.63
N SER A 23 24.75 30.79 -33.40
CA SER A 23 25.61 29.69 -32.95
C SER A 23 24.76 28.49 -32.50
N GLY A 24 25.16 27.30 -32.92
CA GLY A 24 24.56 26.03 -32.48
C GLY A 24 24.19 25.08 -33.61
N PHE A 25 23.81 23.86 -33.23
CA PHE A 25 23.33 22.85 -34.17
C PHE A 25 21.85 23.08 -34.52
N ARG A 26 21.44 22.64 -35.71
CA ARG A 26 20.06 22.78 -36.18
C ARG A 26 19.11 22.04 -35.22
N PRO A 27 17.90 22.56 -34.91
CA PRO A 27 16.96 21.92 -33.99
C PRO A 27 16.68 20.43 -34.26
N GLY A 28 16.64 20.03 -35.53
CA GLY A 28 16.45 18.63 -35.92
C GLY A 28 17.55 17.68 -35.42
N THR A 29 18.79 18.16 -35.28
CA THR A 29 19.88 17.32 -34.74
C THR A 29 19.69 16.98 -33.27
N TRP A 30 19.14 17.91 -32.48
CA TRP A 30 18.79 17.69 -31.08
C TRP A 30 17.67 16.66 -30.92
N LEU A 31 16.67 16.71 -31.80
CA LEU A 31 15.58 15.73 -31.80
C LEU A 31 16.08 14.31 -32.10
N VAL A 32 17.00 14.17 -33.07
CA VAL A 32 17.61 12.87 -33.38
C VAL A 32 18.46 12.39 -32.21
N ALA A 33 19.28 13.26 -31.61
CA ALA A 33 20.10 12.91 -30.45
C ALA A 33 19.24 12.43 -29.28
N MET A 34 18.15 13.15 -28.97
CA MET A 34 17.20 12.75 -27.94
C MET A 34 16.52 11.42 -28.27
N GLY A 35 16.12 11.22 -29.54
CA GLY A 35 15.53 9.97 -30.00
C GLY A 35 16.44 8.78 -29.77
N VAL A 36 17.72 8.89 -30.14
CA VAL A 36 18.71 7.81 -29.95
C VAL A 36 18.88 7.47 -28.46
N VAL A 37 19.00 8.47 -27.60
CA VAL A 37 19.12 8.28 -26.14
C VAL A 37 17.88 7.58 -25.58
N MET A 38 16.69 8.00 -25.99
CA MET A 38 15.44 7.38 -25.57
C MET A 38 15.35 5.91 -26.04
N THR A 39 15.61 5.64 -27.32
CA THR A 39 15.57 4.28 -27.87
C THR A 39 16.53 3.34 -27.13
N TYR A 40 17.73 3.82 -26.80
CA TYR A 40 18.68 3.04 -26.01
C TYR A 40 18.18 2.81 -24.57
N GLY A 41 17.58 3.82 -23.95
CA GLY A 41 16.94 3.69 -22.63
C GLY A 41 15.85 2.62 -22.61
N PHE A 42 14.95 2.62 -23.61
CA PHE A 42 13.90 1.60 -23.74
C PHE A 42 14.47 0.20 -23.96
N TYR A 43 15.55 0.07 -24.73
CA TYR A 43 16.22 -1.22 -24.92
C TYR A 43 16.77 -1.79 -23.60
N LYS A 44 17.44 -0.97 -22.78
CA LYS A 44 17.93 -1.40 -21.46
C LYS A 44 16.82 -1.71 -20.47
N LEU A 45 15.76 -0.91 -20.46
CA LEU A 45 14.59 -1.16 -19.64
C LEU A 45 13.93 -2.50 -19.99
N GLY A 46 13.82 -2.82 -21.29
CA GLY A 46 13.29 -4.11 -21.74
C GLY A 46 14.10 -5.32 -21.27
N GLN A 47 15.43 -5.19 -21.14
CA GLN A 47 16.26 -6.24 -20.54
C GLN A 47 15.96 -6.39 -19.05
N GLY A 48 15.88 -5.28 -18.31
CA GLY A 48 15.56 -5.29 -16.88
C GLY A 48 14.19 -5.88 -16.55
N ILE A 49 13.16 -5.62 -17.38
CA ILE A 49 11.83 -6.23 -17.20
C ILE A 49 11.90 -7.76 -17.27
N LYS A 50 12.71 -8.32 -18.18
CA LYS A 50 12.83 -9.78 -18.32
C LYS A 50 13.44 -10.40 -17.06
N GLU A 51 14.51 -9.79 -16.55
CA GLU A 51 15.16 -10.22 -15.30
C GLU A 51 14.19 -10.12 -14.11
N GLN A 52 13.46 -9.01 -13.98
CA GLN A 52 12.45 -8.84 -12.92
C GLN A 52 11.34 -9.90 -13.00
N ASN A 53 10.92 -10.28 -14.20
CA ASN A 53 9.92 -11.33 -14.38
C ASN A 53 10.45 -12.72 -13.98
N GLU A 54 11.72 -13.00 -14.22
CA GLU A 54 12.38 -14.23 -13.78
C GLU A 54 12.48 -14.27 -12.25
N LEU A 55 12.93 -13.18 -11.62
CA LEU A 55 12.98 -13.05 -10.16
C LEU A 55 11.58 -13.15 -9.53
N ALA A 56 10.56 -12.53 -10.13
CA ALA A 56 9.18 -12.62 -9.67
C ALA A 56 8.64 -14.05 -9.78
N ARG A 57 9.04 -14.78 -10.84
CA ARG A 57 8.71 -16.20 -11.00
C ARG A 57 9.38 -17.02 -9.91
N GLU A 58 10.67 -16.85 -9.68
CA GLU A 58 11.39 -17.55 -8.60
C GLU A 58 10.73 -17.30 -7.23
N LYS A 59 10.39 -16.04 -6.93
CA LYS A 59 9.66 -15.67 -5.70
C LYS A 59 8.27 -16.31 -5.61
N MET A 60 7.56 -16.42 -6.73
CA MET A 60 6.26 -17.10 -6.76
C MET A 60 6.42 -18.59 -6.47
N TRP A 61 7.41 -19.22 -7.09
CA TRP A 61 7.73 -20.63 -6.89
C TRP A 61 8.17 -20.91 -5.45
N SER A 62 9.00 -20.05 -4.84
CA SER A 62 9.37 -20.21 -3.44
C SER A 62 8.14 -20.13 -2.52
N ARG A 63 7.19 -19.24 -2.85
CA ARG A 63 5.95 -19.11 -2.10
C ARG A 63 5.06 -20.35 -2.24
N ILE A 64 4.86 -20.88 -3.44
CA ILE A 64 4.04 -22.08 -3.68
C ILE A 64 4.50 -23.26 -2.81
N HIS A 65 5.81 -23.43 -2.64
CA HIS A 65 6.37 -24.49 -1.79
C HIS A 65 6.18 -24.25 -0.29
N LEU A 66 6.10 -22.99 0.15
CA LEU A 66 5.92 -22.65 1.56
C LEU A 66 4.45 -22.56 1.99
N ILE A 67 3.54 -22.23 1.08
CA ILE A 67 2.09 -22.14 1.34
C ILE A 67 1.53 -23.36 2.09
N PRO A 68 1.78 -24.62 1.68
CA PRO A 68 1.17 -25.75 2.38
C PRO A 68 1.60 -25.87 3.84
N LEU A 69 2.85 -25.50 4.18
CA LEU A 69 3.33 -25.48 5.56
C LEU A 69 2.59 -24.42 6.36
N LEU A 70 2.54 -23.19 5.85
CA LEU A 70 1.89 -22.06 6.52
C LEU A 70 0.39 -22.30 6.70
N GLN A 71 -0.27 -22.85 5.67
CA GLN A 71 -1.68 -23.21 5.73
C GLN A 71 -1.96 -24.28 6.79
N ALA A 72 -1.06 -25.25 6.94
CA ALA A 72 -1.19 -26.29 7.97
C ALA A 72 -0.98 -25.75 9.39
N GLU A 73 -0.13 -24.73 9.57
CA GLU A 73 0.01 -24.04 10.86
C GLU A 73 -1.26 -23.25 11.19
N GLU A 74 -1.79 -22.49 10.23
CA GLU A 74 -3.03 -21.72 10.40
C GLU A 74 -4.23 -22.63 10.72
N ASP A 75 -4.38 -23.74 10.00
CA ASP A 75 -5.48 -24.70 10.22
C ASP A 75 -5.46 -25.30 11.64
N ARG A 76 -4.27 -25.63 12.17
CA ARG A 76 -4.13 -26.11 13.56
C ARG A 76 -4.57 -25.07 14.59
N ASP A 77 -4.19 -23.81 14.39
CA ASP A 77 -4.56 -22.73 15.30
C ASP A 77 -6.06 -22.43 15.25
N LEU A 78 -6.67 -22.48 14.06
CA LEU A 78 -8.10 -22.31 13.88
C LEU A 78 -8.89 -23.41 14.58
N VAL A 79 -8.51 -24.68 14.38
CA VAL A 79 -9.16 -25.82 15.07
C VAL A 79 -9.04 -25.66 16.59
N ARG A 80 -7.86 -25.29 17.11
CA ARG A 80 -7.66 -25.07 18.55
C ARG A 80 -8.58 -24.00 19.12
N ARG A 81 -8.72 -22.87 18.43
CA ARG A 81 -9.63 -21.78 18.85
C ARG A 81 -11.08 -22.24 18.78
N HIS A 82 -11.46 -22.89 17.68
CA HIS A 82 -12.83 -23.36 17.50
C HIS A 82 -13.26 -24.35 18.58
N LEU A 83 -12.40 -25.31 18.93
CA LEU A 83 -12.69 -26.27 20.00
C LEU A 83 -12.76 -25.59 21.38
N ALA A 84 -11.92 -24.59 21.65
CA ALA A 84 -11.99 -23.82 22.88
C ALA A 84 -13.28 -23.01 22.97
N ASP A 85 -13.74 -22.42 21.86
CA ASP A 85 -14.98 -21.65 21.81
C ASP A 85 -16.21 -22.58 21.99
N GLN A 86 -16.23 -23.75 21.33
CA GLN A 86 -17.27 -24.75 21.56
C GLN A 86 -17.34 -25.22 23.01
N ALA A 87 -16.19 -25.39 23.68
CA ALA A 87 -16.15 -25.77 25.09
C ALA A 87 -16.78 -24.68 25.97
N ARG A 88 -16.42 -23.41 25.74
CA ARG A 88 -17.01 -22.27 26.46
C ARG A 88 -18.51 -22.15 26.19
N GLU A 89 -18.95 -22.32 24.95
CA GLU A 89 -20.38 -22.29 24.61
C GLU A 89 -21.17 -23.38 25.33
N LYS A 90 -20.63 -24.61 25.43
CA LYS A 90 -21.26 -25.69 26.19
C LYS A 90 -21.40 -25.36 27.66
N GLU A 91 -20.35 -24.80 28.28
CA GLU A 91 -20.40 -24.36 29.69
C GLU A 91 -21.45 -23.28 29.91
N LEU A 92 -21.52 -22.28 29.02
CA LEU A 92 -22.52 -21.21 29.08
C LEU A 92 -23.94 -21.72 28.86
N LEU A 93 -24.15 -22.67 27.93
CA LEU A 93 -25.46 -23.27 27.68
C LEU A 93 -25.92 -24.15 28.86
N VAL A 94 -25.01 -24.88 29.50
CA VAL A 94 -25.31 -25.63 30.73
C VAL A 94 -25.62 -24.67 31.88
N ALA A 95 -24.82 -23.63 32.08
CA ALA A 95 -25.06 -22.61 33.10
C ALA A 95 -26.41 -21.89 32.89
N SER A 96 -26.70 -21.48 31.65
CA SER A 96 -27.98 -20.86 31.27
C SER A 96 -29.17 -21.80 31.45
N ARG A 97 -29.03 -23.07 31.05
CA ARG A 97 -30.07 -24.10 31.25
C ARG A 97 -30.33 -24.38 32.73
N MET A 98 -29.29 -24.36 33.56
CA MET A 98 -29.46 -24.51 35.00
C MET A 98 -30.15 -23.29 35.60
N ALA A 99 -29.76 -22.07 35.20
CA ALA A 99 -30.41 -20.85 35.65
C ALA A 99 -31.92 -20.82 35.31
N SER A 100 -32.30 -21.16 34.07
CA SER A 100 -33.71 -21.17 33.65
C SER A 100 -34.56 -22.24 34.31
N LYS A 101 -33.95 -23.34 34.80
CA LYS A 101 -34.66 -24.37 35.55
C LYS A 101 -34.79 -24.02 37.03
N VAL A 102 -33.87 -23.23 37.56
CA VAL A 102 -33.81 -22.83 38.98
C VAL A 102 -34.73 -21.64 39.26
N GLU A 103 -34.88 -20.68 38.34
CA GLU A 103 -35.78 -19.52 38.50
C GLU A 103 -37.23 -19.88 38.89
N PRO A 104 -37.95 -20.78 38.18
CA PRO A 104 -39.33 -21.13 38.57
C PRO A 104 -39.39 -21.98 39.86
N VAL A 105 -38.31 -22.68 40.20
CA VAL A 105 -38.21 -23.46 41.45
C VAL A 105 -37.97 -22.55 42.64
N LEU A 106 -37.21 -21.47 42.48
CA LEU A 106 -37.01 -20.46 43.53
C LEU A 106 -38.27 -19.62 43.75
N GLU A 107 -39.01 -19.30 42.69
CA GLU A 107 -40.28 -18.57 42.77
C GLU A 107 -41.35 -19.38 43.52
N THR A 108 -41.47 -20.69 43.21
CA THR A 108 -42.37 -21.60 43.94
C THR A 108 -41.90 -21.89 45.37
N ALA A 109 -40.58 -21.97 45.62
CA ALA A 109 -40.05 -22.14 46.97
C ALA A 109 -40.31 -20.93 47.87
N LEU A 110 -40.14 -19.70 47.35
CA LEU A 110 -40.47 -18.47 48.08
C LEU A 110 -41.97 -18.33 48.35
N GLU A 111 -42.83 -18.81 47.45
CA GLU A 111 -44.29 -18.85 47.66
C GLU A 111 -44.69 -19.84 48.77
N THR A 112 -44.03 -21.00 48.86
CA THR A 112 -44.25 -21.96 49.96
C THR A 112 -43.75 -21.47 51.33
N ASP A 113 -42.63 -20.75 51.36
CA ASP A 113 -42.04 -20.22 52.61
C ASP A 113 -42.82 -19.00 53.15
N GLY A 114 -43.48 -18.24 52.26
CA GLY A 114 -44.43 -17.17 52.64
C GLY A 114 -45.74 -17.71 53.24
N SER A 115 -46.17 -18.91 52.83
CA SER A 115 -47.36 -19.59 53.36
C SER A 115 -47.12 -20.17 54.76
N ILE A 116 -45.94 -20.77 55.00
CA ILE A 116 -45.59 -21.37 56.31
C ILE A 116 -45.46 -20.30 57.42
N LYS A 117 -45.04 -19.07 57.09
CA LYS A 117 -44.96 -17.96 58.06
C LYS A 117 -46.30 -17.33 58.45
N THR A 118 -47.39 -17.61 57.73
CA THR A 118 -48.72 -17.04 58.00
C THR A 118 -49.65 -18.00 58.76
N THR A 119 -49.33 -19.30 58.84
CA THR A 119 -50.16 -20.32 59.50
C THR A 119 -49.74 -20.64 60.95
N ILE A 120 -48.72 -19.98 61.49
CA ILE A 120 -48.28 -20.13 62.90
C ILE A 120 -48.46 -18.80 63.64
N VAL A 121 -49.70 -18.36 63.81
CA VAL A 121 -50.20 -17.50 64.91
C VAL A 121 -51.62 -17.92 65.21
#